data_AF-A0A932M1Y0-F1
#
_entry.id   AF-A0A932M1Y0-F1
#
_cell.length_a   1.000
_cell.length_b   1.000
_cell.length_c   1.000
_cell.angle_alpha   90.00
_cell.angle_beta   90.00
_cell.angle_gamma   90.00
#
_symmetry.space_group_name_H-M   'P 1'
#
loop_
_entity.id
_entity.type
_entity.pdbx_description
1 polymer ?
#
loop_
_entity_poly.entity_id
_entity_poly.type
_entity_poly.pdbx_seq_one_letter_code
_entity_poly.pdbx_strand_id
1 'polypeptide(L)'
;MSKGIRVKSYENVDGHHRRSWRRRREVTGFLCFVVGIFLFMILISFHAGDPSIGEYFSSNMAVENYGGIVGARLAGLLVNLLGGAAALLPVFSLFGAIRFWSRPGGGVLILVVSSLGLLVAIDAFFHLRFPGDPVFRSGFESGGIVGSLLGRFVLTLFGRPGSYLLVLAAGFLSFMGVTGLSFRSLGLGFLRLASYFRQVARAIREKRKKKKAREPRPQASPLSAASGGP
;
A
#
# COMPACT_ATOMS: atom_id res chain seq x y z
N MET A 1 -9.75 37.13 -46.34
CA MET A 1 -10.58 35.97 -45.92
C MET A 1 -9.80 34.68 -45.56
N SER A 2 -8.46 34.68 -45.37
CA SER A 2 -7.65 33.43 -45.23
C SER A 2 -7.27 33.03 -43.78
N LYS A 3 -7.49 33.89 -42.77
CA LYS A 3 -7.07 33.59 -41.37
C LYS A 3 -7.93 32.56 -40.64
N GLY A 4 -9.19 32.37 -41.03
CA GLY A 4 -10.13 31.46 -40.32
C GLY A 4 -9.95 29.96 -40.61
N ILE A 5 -9.35 29.59 -41.75
CA ILE A 5 -9.23 28.18 -42.17
C ILE A 5 -8.09 27.48 -41.41
N ARG A 6 -6.98 28.19 -41.13
CA ARG A 6 -5.85 27.63 -40.39
C ARG A 6 -6.21 27.32 -38.92
N VAL A 7 -6.93 28.21 -38.25
CA VAL A 7 -7.29 28.03 -36.83
C VAL A 7 -8.18 26.80 -36.62
N LYS A 8 -9.18 26.60 -37.50
CA LYS A 8 -10.06 25.42 -37.47
C LYS A 8 -9.33 24.09 -37.67
N SER A 9 -8.20 24.10 -38.39
CA SER A 9 -7.40 22.89 -38.64
C SER A 9 -6.59 22.47 -37.41
N TYR A 10 -5.98 23.40 -36.68
CA TYR A 10 -5.23 23.09 -35.46
C TYR A 10 -6.15 22.61 -34.32
N GLU A 11 -7.30 23.26 -34.16
CA GLU A 11 -8.30 22.89 -33.14
C GLU A 11 -8.84 21.45 -33.33
N ASN A 12 -9.03 21.03 -34.58
CA ASN A 12 -9.54 19.69 -34.90
C ASN A 12 -8.50 18.59 -34.65
N VAL A 13 -7.23 18.83 -34.98
CA VAL A 13 -6.12 17.88 -34.75
C VAL A 13 -5.86 17.72 -33.24
N ASP A 14 -5.83 18.83 -32.50
CA ASP A 14 -5.68 18.81 -31.04
C ASP A 14 -6.86 18.12 -30.34
N GLY A 15 -8.08 18.29 -30.87
CA GLY A 15 -9.29 17.62 -30.40
C GLY A 15 -9.28 16.11 -30.67
N HIS A 16 -8.71 15.66 -31.78
CA HIS A 16 -8.56 14.22 -32.08
C HIS A 16 -7.50 13.55 -31.19
N HIS A 17 -6.35 14.19 -30.99
CA HIS A 17 -5.34 13.71 -30.06
C HIS A 17 -5.89 13.64 -28.62
N ARG A 18 -6.47 14.72 -28.09
CA ARG A 18 -7.01 14.68 -26.71
C ARG A 18 -8.06 13.58 -26.49
N ARG A 19 -8.91 13.30 -27.48
CA ARG A 19 -9.90 12.21 -27.43
C ARG A 19 -9.28 10.82 -27.46
N SER A 20 -8.30 10.56 -28.34
CA SER A 20 -7.65 9.24 -28.43
C SER A 20 -6.80 8.93 -27.19
N TRP A 21 -6.09 9.93 -26.63
CA TRP A 21 -5.35 9.82 -25.38
C TRP A 21 -6.27 9.55 -24.18
N ARG A 22 -7.45 10.19 -24.13
CA ARG A 22 -8.45 9.91 -23.09
C ARG A 22 -9.01 8.49 -23.19
N ARG A 23 -9.41 8.05 -24.39
CA ARG A 23 -9.95 6.70 -24.61
C ARG A 23 -8.93 5.61 -24.25
N ARG A 24 -7.65 5.78 -24.61
CA ARG A 24 -6.59 4.84 -24.22
C ARG A 24 -6.49 4.68 -22.69
N ARG A 25 -6.54 5.78 -21.94
CA ARG A 25 -6.50 5.73 -20.46
C ARG A 25 -7.72 5.07 -19.85
N GLU A 26 -8.91 5.33 -20.39
CA GLU A 26 -10.15 4.69 -19.92
C GLU A 26 -10.08 3.17 -20.12
N VAL A 27 -9.61 2.73 -21.29
CA VAL A 27 -9.40 1.30 -21.60
C VAL A 27 -8.31 0.69 -20.73
N THR A 28 -7.15 1.35 -20.56
CA THR A 28 -6.08 0.86 -19.68
C THR A 28 -6.54 0.77 -18.22
N GLY A 29 -7.26 1.77 -17.72
CA GLY A 29 -7.80 1.75 -16.36
C GLY A 29 -8.80 0.62 -16.16
N PHE A 30 -9.70 0.41 -17.11
CA PHE A 30 -10.63 -0.73 -17.07
C PHE A 30 -9.90 -2.07 -17.13
N LEU A 31 -8.87 -2.21 -17.96
CA LEU A 31 -8.07 -3.43 -18.03
C LEU A 31 -7.35 -3.70 -16.70
N CYS A 32 -6.72 -2.69 -16.09
CA CYS A 32 -6.11 -2.82 -14.76
C CYS A 32 -7.14 -3.21 -13.69
N PHE A 33 -8.36 -2.70 -13.78
CA PHE A 33 -9.44 -3.06 -12.86
C PHE A 33 -9.82 -4.54 -12.99
N VAL A 34 -10.06 -5.02 -14.21
CA VAL A 34 -10.38 -6.44 -14.47
C VAL A 34 -9.24 -7.35 -14.04
N VAL A 35 -8.00 -7.00 -14.38
CA VAL A 35 -6.80 -7.73 -13.94
C VAL A 35 -6.70 -7.74 -12.42
N GLY A 36 -7.00 -6.63 -11.74
CA GLY A 36 -6.97 -6.54 -10.29
C GLY A 36 -7.98 -7.48 -9.63
N ILE A 37 -9.20 -7.55 -10.15
CA ILE A 37 -10.23 -8.49 -9.68
C ILE A 37 -9.80 -9.93 -9.93
N PHE A 38 -9.29 -10.23 -11.13
CA PHE A 38 -8.81 -11.57 -11.46
C PHE A 38 -7.67 -12.01 -10.54
N LEU A 39 -6.67 -11.15 -10.33
CA LEU A 39 -5.57 -11.39 -9.40
C LEU A 39 -6.06 -11.62 -7.97
N PHE A 40 -7.02 -10.81 -7.50
CA PHE A 40 -7.61 -10.99 -6.18
C PHE A 40 -8.27 -12.36 -6.06
N MET A 41 -9.07 -12.74 -7.06
CA MET A 41 -9.79 -14.00 -7.10
C MET A 41 -8.85 -15.20 -7.09
N ILE A 42 -7.80 -15.21 -7.92
CA ILE A 42 -6.88 -16.37 -7.98
C ILE A 42 -5.96 -16.47 -6.76
N LEU A 43 -5.61 -15.34 -6.12
CA LEU A 43 -4.75 -15.33 -4.93
C LEU A 43 -5.52 -15.65 -3.65
N ILE A 44 -6.79 -15.24 -3.54
CA ILE A 44 -7.62 -15.60 -2.38
C ILE A 44 -8.04 -17.07 -2.42
N SER A 45 -8.25 -17.62 -3.61
CA SER A 45 -8.53 -19.05 -3.81
C SER A 45 -7.25 -19.87 -4.07
N PHE A 46 -6.07 -19.36 -3.67
CA PHE A 46 -4.82 -20.09 -3.89
C PHE A 46 -4.77 -21.33 -2.98
N HIS A 47 -4.55 -22.49 -3.59
CA HIS A 47 -4.34 -23.74 -2.87
C HIS A 47 -2.96 -24.32 -3.22
N ALA A 48 -2.17 -24.70 -2.21
CA ALA A 48 -0.81 -25.21 -2.42
C ALA A 48 -0.77 -26.60 -3.10
N GLY A 49 -1.88 -27.34 -3.04
CA GLY A 49 -2.08 -28.59 -3.77
C GLY A 49 -2.60 -28.42 -5.21
N ASP A 50 -2.85 -27.20 -5.67
CA ASP A 50 -3.20 -26.95 -7.08
C ASP A 50 -1.98 -27.21 -8.00
N PRO A 51 -2.19 -27.65 -9.25
CA PRO A 51 -1.09 -27.96 -10.16
C PRO A 51 -0.22 -26.74 -10.44
N SER A 52 1.08 -26.88 -10.15
CA SER A 52 2.06 -25.82 -10.33
C SER A 52 2.60 -25.75 -11.77
N ILE A 53 3.41 -24.73 -12.07
CA ILE A 53 4.04 -24.61 -13.40
C ILE A 53 5.05 -25.76 -13.58
N GLY A 54 4.82 -26.59 -14.60
CA GLY A 54 5.70 -27.71 -14.95
C GLY A 54 5.18 -29.07 -14.49
N GLU A 55 4.15 -29.11 -13.65
CA GLU A 55 3.48 -30.37 -13.29
C GLU A 55 2.53 -30.84 -14.40
N TYR A 56 2.59 -32.15 -14.66
CA TYR A 56 1.67 -32.82 -15.57
C TYR A 56 0.29 -32.86 -14.93
N PHE A 57 -0.68 -32.24 -15.60
CA PHE A 57 -2.08 -32.31 -15.21
C PHE A 57 -2.58 -33.74 -15.44
N SER A 58 -2.87 -34.46 -14.35
CA SER A 58 -3.63 -35.71 -14.43
C SER A 58 -5.12 -35.40 -14.41
N SER A 59 -5.90 -36.10 -15.22
CA SER A 59 -7.36 -35.90 -15.38
C SER A 59 -8.17 -36.00 -14.09
N ASN A 60 -7.59 -36.53 -13.01
CA ASN A 60 -8.22 -36.70 -11.69
C ASN A 60 -7.83 -35.62 -10.66
N MET A 61 -7.02 -34.61 -11.01
CA MET A 61 -6.76 -33.48 -10.11
C MET A 61 -7.92 -32.48 -10.14
N ALA A 62 -8.58 -32.31 -9.01
CA ALA A 62 -9.51 -31.21 -8.81
C ALA A 62 -8.72 -29.92 -8.58
N VAL A 63 -9.01 -28.87 -9.34
CA VAL A 63 -8.43 -27.53 -9.16
C VAL A 63 -9.38 -26.72 -8.28
N GLU A 64 -8.89 -26.24 -7.14
CA GLU A 64 -9.68 -25.42 -6.21
C GLU A 64 -9.68 -23.94 -6.60
N ASN A 65 -8.69 -23.51 -7.38
CA ASN A 65 -8.58 -22.12 -7.82
C ASN A 65 -9.77 -21.66 -8.66
N TYR A 66 -10.36 -20.52 -8.30
CA TYR A 66 -11.50 -19.94 -9.01
C TYR A 66 -11.14 -19.45 -10.41
N GLY A 67 -9.85 -19.24 -10.71
CA GLY A 67 -9.37 -18.99 -12.07
C GLY A 67 -9.11 -20.26 -12.90
N GLY A 68 -9.50 -21.43 -12.39
CA GLY A 68 -9.21 -22.73 -12.98
C GLY A 68 -7.71 -23.00 -13.07
N ILE A 69 -7.31 -23.88 -14.01
CA ILE A 69 -5.90 -24.29 -14.19
C ILE A 69 -4.98 -23.09 -14.46
N VAL A 70 -5.47 -22.11 -15.23
CA VAL A 70 -4.69 -20.89 -15.54
C VAL A 70 -4.48 -20.05 -14.29
N GLY A 71 -5.53 -19.86 -13.48
CA GLY A 71 -5.46 -19.13 -12.22
C GLY A 71 -4.55 -19.81 -11.20
N ALA A 72 -4.68 -21.12 -11.05
CA ALA A 72 -3.81 -21.94 -10.19
C ALA A 72 -2.32 -21.76 -10.52
N ARG A 73 -1.95 -21.94 -11.80
CA ARG A 73 -0.56 -21.79 -12.25
C ARG A 73 -0.03 -20.36 -12.10
N LEU A 74 -0.86 -19.37 -12.41
CA LEU A 74 -0.47 -17.97 -12.27
C LEU A 74 -0.31 -17.60 -10.79
N ALA A 75 -1.24 -17.99 -9.91
CA ALA A 75 -1.15 -17.75 -8.48
C ALA A 75 0.08 -18.43 -7.89
N GLY A 76 0.33 -19.70 -8.23
CA GLY A 76 1.54 -20.42 -7.83
C GLY A 76 2.83 -19.73 -8.26
N LEU A 77 2.89 -19.23 -9.51
CA LEU A 77 4.05 -18.45 -9.98
C LEU A 77 4.25 -17.17 -9.19
N LEU A 78 3.18 -16.41 -8.95
CA LEU A 78 3.24 -15.13 -8.25
C LEU A 78 3.66 -15.33 -6.78
N VAL A 79 3.09 -16.32 -6.10
CA VAL A 79 3.44 -16.68 -4.72
C VAL A 79 4.88 -17.21 -4.65
N ASN A 80 5.33 -18.00 -5.63
CA ASN A 80 6.72 -18.47 -5.64
C ASN A 80 7.73 -17.33 -5.84
N LEU A 81 7.43 -16.39 -6.75
CA LEU A 81 8.33 -15.27 -7.04
C LEU A 81 8.34 -14.20 -5.94
N LEU A 82 7.19 -13.89 -5.35
CA LEU A 82 6.99 -12.72 -4.47
C LEU A 82 6.52 -13.07 -3.05
N GLY A 83 6.38 -14.36 -2.72
CA GLY A 83 5.87 -14.81 -1.42
C GLY A 83 4.59 -14.07 -1.01
N GLY A 84 4.57 -13.61 0.23
CA GLY A 84 3.45 -12.88 0.82
C GLY A 84 3.19 -11.53 0.16
N ALA A 85 4.18 -10.93 -0.52
CA ALA A 85 4.01 -9.67 -1.23
C ALA A 85 3.09 -9.82 -2.45
N ALA A 86 2.90 -11.04 -2.98
CA ALA A 86 1.97 -11.32 -4.08
C ALA A 86 0.55 -10.84 -3.78
N ALA A 87 0.11 -10.90 -2.51
CA ALA A 87 -1.20 -10.43 -2.07
C ALA A 87 -1.43 -8.92 -2.29
N LEU A 88 -0.37 -8.13 -2.53
CA LEU A 88 -0.49 -6.70 -2.84
C LEU A 88 -0.68 -6.41 -4.33
N LEU A 89 -0.43 -7.38 -5.22
CA LEU A 89 -0.61 -7.19 -6.67
C LEU A 89 -2.03 -6.74 -7.05
N PRO A 90 -3.13 -7.33 -6.50
CA PRO A 90 -4.47 -6.83 -6.76
C PRO A 90 -4.63 -5.38 -6.34
N VAL A 91 -4.08 -5.00 -5.19
CA VAL A 91 -4.16 -3.63 -4.66
C VAL A 91 -3.44 -2.64 -5.58
N PHE A 92 -2.23 -2.97 -6.05
CA PHE A 92 -1.50 -2.13 -7.00
C PHE A 92 -2.23 -1.99 -8.34
N SER A 93 -2.83 -3.07 -8.84
CA SER A 93 -3.60 -3.05 -10.08
C SER A 93 -4.84 -2.15 -9.97
N LEU A 94 -5.60 -2.29 -8.88
CA LEU A 94 -6.78 -1.47 -8.60
C LEU A 94 -6.42 0.01 -8.37
N PHE A 95 -5.34 0.27 -7.62
CA PHE A 95 -4.84 1.64 -7.43
C PHE A 95 -4.41 2.26 -8.76
N GLY A 96 -3.75 1.48 -9.62
CA GLY A 96 -3.43 1.86 -10.99
C GLY A 96 -4.67 2.25 -11.81
N ALA A 97 -5.72 1.45 -11.75
CA ALA A 97 -6.99 1.73 -12.44
C ALA A 97 -7.57 3.10 -12.04
N ILE A 98 -7.69 3.34 -10.73
CA ILE A 98 -8.16 4.63 -10.18
C ILE A 98 -7.29 5.78 -10.66
N ARG A 99 -5.97 5.58 -10.69
CA ARG A 99 -5.01 6.61 -11.08
C ARG A 99 -5.08 6.93 -12.58
N PHE A 100 -5.35 5.94 -13.43
CA PHE A 100 -5.57 6.12 -14.87
C PHE A 100 -6.86 6.89 -15.17
N TRP A 101 -7.92 6.68 -14.38
CA TRP A 101 -9.18 7.43 -14.52
C TRP A 101 -9.09 8.86 -13.96
N SER A 102 -8.41 9.06 -12.83
CA SER A 102 -8.49 10.32 -12.07
C SER A 102 -7.53 11.42 -12.52
N ARG A 103 -6.41 11.09 -13.18
CA ARG A 103 -5.33 12.06 -13.42
C ARG A 103 -4.78 12.02 -14.84
N PRO A 104 -5.29 12.89 -15.74
CA PRO A 104 -4.81 12.96 -17.10
C PRO A 104 -3.39 13.55 -17.17
N GLY A 105 -2.40 12.74 -17.58
CA GLY A 105 -1.09 13.25 -18.07
C GLY A 105 0.11 13.17 -17.12
N GLY A 106 0.03 12.47 -15.98
CA GLY A 106 1.15 12.41 -15.03
C GLY A 106 1.67 11.02 -14.74
N GLY A 107 2.86 10.70 -15.28
CA GLY A 107 3.83 9.78 -14.66
C GLY A 107 3.49 8.29 -14.63
N VAL A 108 3.02 7.69 -15.73
CA VAL A 108 2.75 6.23 -15.77
C VAL A 108 4.01 5.43 -15.48
N LEU A 109 5.14 5.82 -16.05
CA LEU A 109 6.42 5.17 -15.81
C LEU A 109 6.82 5.22 -14.33
N ILE A 110 6.72 6.40 -13.69
CA ILE A 110 7.04 6.51 -12.26
C ILE A 110 6.07 5.68 -11.42
N LEU A 111 4.78 5.63 -11.75
CA LEU A 111 3.83 4.79 -11.04
C LEU A 111 4.20 3.30 -11.15
N VAL A 112 4.53 2.81 -12.35
CA VAL A 112 4.90 1.41 -12.57
C VAL A 112 6.21 1.08 -11.87
N VAL A 113 7.27 1.87 -12.09
CA VAL A 113 8.59 1.66 -11.47
C VAL A 113 8.50 1.74 -9.95
N SER A 114 7.76 2.71 -9.41
CA SER A 114 7.56 2.83 -7.97
C SER A 114 6.67 1.72 -7.39
N SER A 115 5.71 1.20 -8.14
CA SER A 115 4.91 0.05 -7.68
C SER A 115 5.78 -1.22 -7.63
N LEU A 116 6.60 -1.45 -8.66
CA LEU A 116 7.54 -2.57 -8.69
C LEU A 116 8.62 -2.44 -7.60
N GLY A 117 9.21 -1.25 -7.44
CA GLY A 117 10.18 -0.99 -6.39
C GLY A 117 9.59 -1.18 -4.99
N LEU A 118 8.33 -0.79 -4.78
CA LEU A 118 7.65 -1.00 -3.52
C LEU A 118 7.38 -2.49 -3.26
N LEU A 119 6.94 -3.24 -4.29
CA LEU A 119 6.77 -4.70 -4.19
C LEU A 119 8.07 -5.38 -3.79
N VAL A 120 9.17 -5.08 -4.49
CA VAL A 120 10.50 -5.65 -4.21
C VAL A 120 10.99 -5.29 -2.80
N ALA A 121 10.74 -4.06 -2.35
CA ALA A 121 11.12 -3.64 -1.00
C ALA A 121 10.31 -4.38 0.08
N ILE A 122 9.01 -4.60 -0.15
CA ILE A 122 8.16 -5.37 0.77
C ILE A 122 8.60 -6.84 0.81
N ASP A 123 8.91 -7.41 -0.35
CA ASP A 123 9.37 -8.77 -0.52
C ASP A 123 10.69 -9.02 0.24
N ALA A 124 11.68 -8.14 0.04
CA ALA A 124 12.93 -8.17 0.79
C ALA A 124 12.69 -7.97 2.29
N PHE A 125 11.81 -7.05 2.69
CA PHE A 125 11.47 -6.86 4.10
C PHE A 125 10.85 -8.11 4.73
N PHE A 126 9.97 -8.81 4.00
CA PHE A 126 9.39 -10.06 4.46
C PHE A 126 10.46 -11.13 4.66
N HIS A 127 11.39 -11.30 3.72
CA HIS A 127 12.52 -12.21 3.89
C HIS A 127 13.39 -11.86 5.10
N LEU A 128 13.68 -10.58 5.33
CA LEU A 128 14.49 -10.14 6.48
C LEU A 128 13.82 -10.39 7.83
N ARG A 129 12.49 -10.30 7.88
CA ARG A 129 11.72 -10.30 9.13
C ARG A 129 11.11 -11.65 9.47
N PHE A 130 10.62 -12.37 8.48
CA PHE A 130 9.86 -13.60 8.65
C PHE A 130 10.67 -14.79 8.10
N PRO A 131 10.97 -15.80 8.93
CA PRO A 131 11.68 -16.99 8.47
C PRO A 131 10.84 -17.90 7.54
N GLY A 132 9.52 -17.67 7.45
CA GLY A 132 8.62 -18.38 6.53
C GLY A 132 7.41 -17.50 6.17
N ASP A 133 6.70 -17.87 5.10
CA ASP A 133 5.64 -17.04 4.53
C ASP A 133 4.47 -16.75 5.50
N PRO A 134 4.20 -15.47 5.84
CA PRO A 134 3.16 -15.12 6.81
C PRO A 134 1.73 -15.20 6.25
N VAL A 135 1.57 -15.14 4.93
CA VAL A 135 0.27 -15.02 4.26
C VAL A 135 -0.22 -16.37 3.78
N PHE A 136 0.58 -17.05 2.95
CA PHE A 136 0.23 -18.29 2.29
C PHE A 136 0.67 -19.53 3.08
N ARG A 137 1.50 -19.37 4.12
CA ARG A 137 1.91 -20.38 5.14
C ARG A 137 2.43 -21.72 4.59
N SER A 138 2.71 -21.81 3.29
CA SER A 138 2.83 -23.06 2.53
C SER A 138 4.28 -23.34 2.14
N GLY A 139 5.21 -23.45 3.10
CA GLY A 139 6.61 -23.83 2.81
C GLY A 139 7.39 -22.90 1.88
N PHE A 140 6.78 -21.84 1.34
CA PHE A 140 7.41 -20.83 0.52
C PHE A 140 8.23 -19.88 1.39
N GLU A 141 9.30 -19.34 0.81
CA GLU A 141 10.03 -18.24 1.43
C GLU A 141 9.12 -17.01 1.53
N SER A 142 9.18 -16.31 2.67
CA SER A 142 8.31 -15.17 2.97
C SER A 142 8.43 -14.01 1.99
N GLY A 143 9.62 -13.85 1.42
CA GLY A 143 9.92 -12.92 0.35
C GLY A 143 10.10 -13.57 -1.02
N GLY A 144 9.54 -14.76 -1.25
CA GLY A 144 9.68 -15.49 -2.51
C GLY A 144 11.13 -15.65 -2.99
N ILE A 145 11.31 -15.84 -4.29
CA ILE A 145 12.65 -15.88 -4.91
C ILE A 145 13.28 -14.48 -4.99
N VAL A 146 12.50 -13.45 -5.29
CA VAL A 146 13.04 -12.11 -5.57
C VAL A 146 13.54 -11.44 -4.28
N GLY A 147 12.70 -11.42 -3.24
CA GLY A 147 13.00 -10.85 -1.94
C GLY A 147 14.03 -11.68 -1.17
N SER A 148 14.11 -12.99 -1.36
CA SER A 148 15.19 -13.80 -0.79
C SER A 148 16.54 -13.51 -1.42
N LEU A 149 16.61 -13.44 -2.74
CA LEU A 149 17.86 -13.08 -3.44
C LEU A 149 18.33 -11.69 -3.03
N LEU A 150 17.43 -10.70 -3.08
CA LEU A 150 17.77 -9.32 -2.73
C LEU A 150 18.06 -9.17 -1.23
N GLY A 151 17.25 -9.78 -0.36
CA GLY A 151 17.40 -9.73 1.08
C GLY A 151 18.73 -10.33 1.53
N ARG A 152 19.11 -11.50 0.99
CA ARG A 152 20.43 -12.11 1.24
C ARG A 152 21.56 -11.23 0.74
N PHE A 153 21.44 -10.69 -0.48
CA PHE A 153 22.45 -9.81 -1.05
C PHE A 153 22.71 -8.57 -0.18
N VAL A 154 21.64 -7.88 0.23
CA VAL A 154 21.76 -6.68 1.08
C VAL A 154 22.28 -7.06 2.47
N LEU A 155 21.86 -8.20 3.05
CA LEU A 155 22.38 -8.71 4.32
C LEU A 155 23.89 -8.94 4.29
N THR A 156 24.39 -9.53 3.20
CA THR A 156 25.83 -9.78 3.02
C THR A 156 26.61 -8.47 2.93
N LEU A 157 26.07 -7.44 2.28
CA LEU A 157 26.77 -6.17 2.07
C LEU A 157 26.71 -5.21 3.27
N PHE A 158 25.57 -5.12 3.95
CA PHE A 158 25.30 -4.05 4.95
C PHE A 158 25.07 -4.58 6.37
N GLY A 159 25.05 -5.90 6.55
CA GLY A 159 24.64 -6.53 7.81
C GLY A 159 23.16 -6.27 8.13
N ARG A 160 22.67 -6.84 9.23
CA ARG A 160 21.25 -6.76 9.61
C ARG A 160 20.70 -5.33 9.73
N PRO A 161 21.23 -4.44 10.59
CA PRO A 161 20.64 -3.12 10.78
C PRO A 161 20.70 -2.26 9.51
N GLY A 162 21.80 -2.33 8.75
CA GLY A 162 21.94 -1.61 7.49
C GLY A 162 20.97 -2.09 6.40
N SER A 163 20.69 -3.40 6.36
CA SER A 163 19.70 -3.97 5.44
C SER A 163 18.29 -3.46 5.68
N TYR A 164 17.86 -3.44 6.94
CA TYR A 164 16.56 -2.87 7.30
C TYR A 164 16.47 -1.39 6.91
N LEU A 165 17.51 -0.60 7.19
CA LEU A 165 17.54 0.81 6.83
C LEU A 165 17.42 1.01 5.32
N LEU A 166 18.20 0.28 4.52
CA LEU A 166 18.21 0.39 3.05
C LEU A 166 16.85 -0.01 2.46
N VAL A 167 16.32 -1.17 2.86
CA VAL A 167 15.05 -1.69 2.35
C VAL A 167 13.88 -0.77 2.73
N LEU A 168 13.84 -0.29 3.98
CA LEU A 168 12.80 0.65 4.40
C LEU A 168 12.91 1.99 3.69
N ALA A 169 14.13 2.50 3.45
CA ALA A 169 14.33 3.74 2.70
C ALA A 169 13.89 3.60 1.23
N ALA A 170 14.28 2.50 0.57
CA ALA A 170 13.87 2.20 -0.81
C ALA A 170 12.35 2.00 -0.93
N GLY A 171 11.75 1.28 0.03
CA GLY A 171 10.30 1.11 0.14
C GLY A 171 9.59 2.44 0.34
N PHE A 172 10.10 3.31 1.23
CA PHE A 172 9.51 4.63 1.46
C PHE A 172 9.58 5.52 0.20
N LEU A 173 10.72 5.55 -0.50
CA LEU A 173 10.87 6.30 -1.75
C LEU A 173 9.91 5.80 -2.83
N SER A 174 9.76 4.48 -2.94
CA SER A 174 8.81 3.84 -3.85
C SER A 174 7.36 4.16 -3.48
N PHE A 175 7.01 4.13 -2.20
CA PHE A 175 5.69 4.54 -1.71
C PHE A 175 5.37 6.01 -2.05
N MET A 176 6.33 6.91 -1.94
CA MET A 176 6.17 8.30 -2.36
C MET A 176 5.91 8.42 -3.86
N GLY A 177 6.61 7.64 -4.68
CA GLY A 177 6.39 7.61 -6.13
C GLY A 177 5.01 7.08 -6.54
N VAL A 178 4.50 6.05 -5.84
CA VAL A 178 3.14 5.51 -6.06
C VAL A 178 2.07 6.53 -5.67
N THR A 179 2.21 7.14 -4.49
CA THR A 179 1.22 8.09 -3.97
C THR A 179 1.29 9.47 -4.63
N GLY A 180 2.44 9.82 -5.20
CA GLY A 180 2.73 11.16 -5.70
C GLY A 180 2.85 12.20 -4.59
N LEU A 181 3.09 11.76 -3.34
CA LEU A 181 3.28 12.66 -2.20
C LEU A 181 4.67 13.29 -2.27
N SER A 182 4.72 14.59 -2.02
CA SER A 182 5.98 15.32 -1.83
C SER A 182 6.35 15.37 -0.34
N PHE A 183 7.65 15.51 -0.04
CA PHE A 183 8.13 15.76 1.33
C PHE A 183 7.41 16.94 1.99
N ARG A 184 7.12 18.01 1.23
CA ARG A 184 6.35 19.16 1.69
C ARG A 184 4.93 18.79 2.11
N SER A 185 4.24 17.96 1.33
CA SER A 185 2.88 17.51 1.65
C SER A 185 2.83 16.63 2.90
N LEU A 186 3.84 15.77 3.11
CA LEU A 186 3.99 14.97 4.33
C LEU A 186 4.27 15.86 5.55
N GLY A 187 5.18 16.82 5.44
CA GLY A 187 5.47 17.78 6.51
C GLY A 187 4.23 18.58 6.92
N LEU A 188 3.45 19.05 5.95
CA LEU A 188 2.18 19.75 6.22
C LEU A 188 1.14 18.82 6.87
N GLY A 189 1.03 17.57 6.44
CA GLY A 189 0.17 16.56 7.05
C GLY A 189 0.55 16.29 8.51
N PHE A 190 1.85 16.13 8.78
CA PHE A 190 2.37 15.94 10.13
C PHE A 190 2.07 17.14 11.04
N LEU A 191 2.28 18.37 10.54
CA LEU A 191 1.96 19.58 11.29
C LEU A 191 0.47 19.69 11.61
N ARG A 192 -0.42 19.30 10.68
CA ARG A 192 -1.88 19.23 10.90
C ARG A 192 -2.26 18.18 11.95
N LEU A 193 -1.64 17.00 11.89
CA LEU A 193 -1.88 15.94 12.87
C LEU A 193 -1.38 16.36 14.26
N ALA A 194 -0.19 16.95 14.33
CA ALA A 194 0.37 17.48 15.57
C ALA A 194 -0.45 18.65 16.14
N SER A 195 -1.03 19.50 15.30
CA SER A 195 -1.92 20.57 15.76
C SER A 195 -3.28 20.02 16.22
N TYR A 196 -3.80 18.97 15.59
CA TYR A 196 -5.00 18.26 16.05
C TYR A 196 -4.78 17.61 17.43
N PHE A 197 -3.69 16.85 17.62
CA PHE A 197 -3.37 16.27 18.93
C PHE A 197 -3.14 17.33 20.01
N ARG A 198 -2.50 18.45 19.66
CA ARG A 198 -2.37 19.59 20.58
C ARG A 198 -3.74 20.16 20.99
N GLN A 199 -4.69 20.25 20.06
CA GLN A 199 -6.06 20.71 20.36
C GLN A 199 -6.81 19.71 21.25
N VAL A 200 -6.74 18.42 20.95
CA VAL A 200 -7.35 17.37 21.78
C VAL A 200 -6.76 17.36 23.19
N ALA A 201 -5.43 17.45 23.31
CA ALA A 201 -4.75 17.51 24.60
C ALA A 201 -5.15 18.76 25.41
N ARG A 202 -5.34 19.91 24.75
CA ARG A 202 -5.87 21.14 25.38
C ARG A 202 -7.30 20.93 25.86
N ALA A 203 -8.19 20.38 25.03
CA ALA A 203 -9.58 20.12 25.39
C ALA A 203 -9.70 19.14 26.58
N ILE A 204 -8.86 18.09 26.62
CA ILE A 204 -8.81 17.15 27.76
C ILE A 204 -8.30 17.85 29.02
N ARG A 205 -7.25 18.68 28.93
CA ARG A 205 -6.74 19.46 30.06
C ARG A 205 -7.78 20.43 30.61
N GLU A 206 -8.53 21.11 29.74
CA GLU A 206 -9.59 22.03 30.15
C GLU A 206 -10.75 21.30 30.82
N LYS A 207 -11.18 20.14 30.29
CA LYS A 207 -12.20 19.30 30.95
C LYS A 207 -11.72 18.80 32.32
N ARG A 208 -10.45 18.39 32.44
CA ARG A 208 -9.85 17.99 33.73
C ARG A 208 -9.76 19.14 34.71
N LYS A 209 -9.35 20.34 34.29
CA LYS A 209 -9.32 21.55 35.14
C LYS A 209 -10.72 21.93 35.62
N LYS A 210 -11.73 21.91 34.74
CA LYS A 210 -13.14 22.17 35.10
C LYS A 210 -13.69 21.13 36.08
N LYS A 211 -13.36 19.85 35.90
CA LYS A 211 -13.75 18.78 36.84
C LYS A 211 -13.09 18.94 38.22
N LYS A 212 -11.79 19.24 38.25
CA LYS A 212 -11.02 19.47 39.49
C LYS A 212 -11.41 20.77 40.22
N ALA A 213 -11.95 21.76 39.50
CA ALA A 213 -12.51 22.98 40.07
C ALA A 213 -13.97 22.84 40.53
N ARG A 214 -14.69 21.81 40.04
CA ARG A 214 -16.05 21.45 40.47
C ARG A 214 -16.08 20.48 41.64
N GLU A 215 -14.99 19.77 41.91
CA GLU A 215 -14.82 18.99 43.14
C GLU A 215 -14.70 19.98 44.31
N PRO A 216 -15.62 19.94 45.30
CA PRO A 216 -15.53 20.79 46.48
C PRO A 216 -14.19 20.51 47.20
N ARG A 217 -13.49 21.56 47.64
CA ARG A 217 -12.34 21.37 48.53
C ARG A 217 -12.81 20.50 49.71
N PRO A 218 -12.09 19.42 50.08
CA PRO A 218 -12.38 18.72 51.32
C PRO A 218 -12.42 19.77 52.43
N GLN A 219 -13.57 19.91 53.09
CA GLN A 219 -13.72 20.81 54.22
C GLN A 219 -12.59 20.45 55.19
N ALA A 220 -11.73 21.41 55.51
CA ALA A 220 -10.76 21.24 56.57
C ALA A 220 -11.54 20.91 57.84
N SER A 221 -11.40 19.68 58.34
CA SER A 221 -12.04 19.24 59.58
C SER A 221 -11.71 20.24 60.69
N PRO A 222 -12.70 20.93 61.28
CA PRO A 222 -12.47 21.66 62.52
C PRO A 222 -12.54 20.64 63.66
N LEU A 223 -11.45 19.92 63.90
CA LEU A 223 -11.29 19.06 65.08
C LEU A 223 -10.07 19.52 65.88
N SER A 224 -10.17 20.68 66.54
CA SER A 224 -9.41 20.97 67.77
C SER A 224 -9.88 22.28 68.43
N ALA A 225 -11.19 22.42 68.67
CA ALA A 225 -11.73 23.54 69.44
C ALA A 225 -12.95 23.11 70.25
N ALA A 226 -12.83 22.01 70.99
CA ALA A 226 -13.83 21.59 71.97
C ALA A 226 -13.21 20.61 73.00
N SER A 227 -12.28 21.10 73.81
CA SER A 227 -11.96 20.49 75.10
C SER A 227 -11.69 21.62 76.10
N GLY A 228 -12.74 22.39 76.38
CA GLY A 228 -12.76 23.42 77.41
C GLY A 228 -14.18 23.47 77.97
N GLY A 229 -14.38 22.85 79.12
CA GLY A 229 -15.61 22.87 79.88
C GLY A 229 -15.37 22.30 81.28
N PRO A 230 -15.96 22.93 82.31
CA PRO A 230 -15.39 23.12 83.67
C PRO A 230 -15.30 21.89 84.56
#